data_AF-A0A3D2X9Y1-F1
#
_entry.id   AF-A0A3D2X9Y1-F1
#
_cell.length_a   1.000
_cell.length_b   1.000
_cell.length_c   1.000
_cell.angle_alpha   90.00
_cell.angle_beta   90.00
_cell.angle_gamma   90.00
#
_symmetry.space_group_name_H-M   'P 1'
#
loop_
_entity.id
_entity.type
_entity.pdbx_description
1 polymer ?
#
loop_
_entity_poly.entity_id
_entity_poly.type
_entity_poly.pdbx_seq_one_letter_code
_entity_poly.pdbx_strand_id
1 'polypeptide(L)'
;MKVSGLPIETVADGVMDETKQILYSLHEVIREWMKEDYPSLVEAEMIAKYLGRLYEYTEKNPNCFVLCDEVGLGVVPLEAFERSYREVVGRVLCELAKFSRKVHRVYYGIGVVIKDETNCTH
;
A
#
# COMPACT_ATOMS: atom_id res chain seq x y z
N MET A 1 4.04 -15.14 -13.80
CA MET A 1 4.90 -14.11 -14.41
C MET A 1 4.81 -12.86 -13.54
N LYS A 2 5.94 -12.32 -13.05
CA LYS A 2 5.95 -11.15 -12.13
C LYS A 2 6.19 -9.88 -12.96
N VAL A 3 5.41 -8.82 -12.72
CA VAL A 3 5.28 -7.68 -13.68
C VAL A 3 5.45 -6.29 -13.05
N SER A 4 5.68 -6.19 -11.73
CA SER A 4 5.59 -4.93 -10.99
C SER A 4 6.79 -3.99 -11.09
N GLY A 5 7.99 -4.52 -11.36
CA GLY A 5 9.23 -3.75 -11.26
C GLY A 5 9.64 -3.41 -9.82
N LEU A 6 9.01 -3.98 -8.81
CA LEU A 6 9.37 -3.82 -7.39
C LEU A 6 10.39 -4.90 -6.93
N PRO A 7 11.30 -4.59 -5.99
CA PRO A 7 12.31 -5.55 -5.51
C PRO A 7 11.68 -6.83 -4.96
N ILE A 8 12.18 -7.99 -5.40
CA ILE A 8 11.53 -9.29 -5.20
C ILE A 8 11.61 -9.79 -3.75
N GLU A 9 12.56 -9.26 -3.00
CA GLU A 9 12.82 -9.56 -1.61
C GLU A 9 11.84 -8.84 -0.65
N THR A 10 11.10 -7.84 -1.15
CA THR A 10 10.20 -7.00 -0.33
C THR A 10 8.73 -7.27 -0.62
N VAL A 11 8.39 -7.81 -1.81
CA VAL A 11 7.02 -8.15 -2.22
C VAL A 11 6.86 -9.43 -3.02
N ALA A 12 5.72 -10.06 -2.79
CA ALA A 12 5.19 -11.07 -3.70
C ALA A 12 4.22 -10.41 -4.69
N ASP A 13 4.62 -10.33 -5.95
CA ASP A 13 3.70 -10.03 -7.04
C ASP A 13 3.14 -11.30 -7.65
N GLY A 14 1.81 -11.34 -7.74
CA GLY A 14 1.04 -12.47 -8.22
C GLY A 14 0.09 -12.09 -9.34
N VAL A 15 -0.32 -13.08 -10.12
CA VAL A 15 -1.35 -12.94 -11.16
C VAL A 15 -2.55 -13.77 -10.70
N MET A 16 -3.71 -13.14 -10.50
CA MET A 16 -4.96 -13.87 -10.15
C MET A 16 -5.55 -14.55 -11.37
N ASP A 17 -5.62 -13.79 -12.47
CA ASP A 17 -6.03 -14.22 -13.79
C ASP A 17 -5.24 -13.40 -14.81
N GLU A 18 -5.37 -13.71 -16.10
CA GLU A 18 -4.61 -13.04 -17.17
C GLU A 18 -4.72 -11.50 -17.17
N THR A 19 -5.72 -10.93 -16.48
CA THR A 19 -6.05 -9.51 -16.45
C THR A 19 -5.82 -8.82 -15.10
N LYS A 20 -5.66 -9.58 -14.00
CA LYS A 20 -5.61 -9.04 -12.63
C LYS A 20 -4.29 -9.38 -11.94
N GLN A 21 -3.63 -8.33 -11.46
CA GLN A 21 -2.37 -8.40 -10.71
C GLN A 21 -2.63 -8.23 -9.20
N ILE A 22 -1.80 -8.86 -8.36
CA ILE A 22 -1.77 -8.63 -6.92
C ILE A 22 -0.41 -8.06 -6.54
N LEU A 23 -0.43 -6.93 -5.85
CA LEU A 23 0.69 -6.40 -5.08
C LEU A 23 0.48 -6.79 -3.61
N TYR A 24 1.20 -7.83 -3.14
CA TYR A 24 1.08 -8.33 -1.78
C TYR A 24 2.16 -7.76 -0.86
N SER A 25 1.83 -7.51 0.42
CA SER A 25 2.74 -6.99 1.45
C SER A 25 3.26 -5.57 1.19
N LEU A 26 2.41 -4.63 0.76
CA LEU A 26 2.82 -3.25 0.51
C LEU A 26 3.52 -2.57 1.72
N HIS A 27 3.11 -2.89 2.95
CA HIS A 27 3.73 -2.35 4.17
C HIS A 27 5.22 -2.71 4.28
N GLU A 28 5.65 -3.88 3.79
CA GLU A 28 7.06 -4.27 3.77
C GLU A 28 7.82 -3.55 2.65
N VAL A 29 7.22 -3.31 1.47
CA VAL A 29 7.82 -2.44 0.43
C VAL A 29 8.20 -1.09 1.02
N ILE A 30 7.22 -0.46 1.68
CA ILE A 30 7.37 0.88 2.21
C ILE A 30 8.46 0.87 3.27
N ARG A 31 8.53 -0.17 4.12
CA ARG A 31 9.58 -0.33 5.12
C ARG A 31 10.96 -0.36 4.47
N GLU A 32 11.12 -1.11 3.38
CA GLU A 32 12.40 -1.27 2.69
C GLU A 32 12.82 0.01 1.95
N TRP A 33 11.88 0.70 1.30
CA TRP A 33 12.17 2.03 0.76
C TRP A 33 12.56 3.03 1.84
N MET A 34 11.90 2.98 3.01
CA MET A 34 12.22 3.86 4.12
C MET A 34 13.60 3.58 4.72
N LYS A 35 14.13 2.36 4.67
CA LYS A 35 15.51 2.08 5.12
C LYS A 35 16.56 2.84 4.31
N GLU A 36 16.28 3.10 3.04
CA GLU A 36 17.17 3.87 2.15
C GLU A 36 16.97 5.38 2.31
N ASP A 37 15.71 5.80 2.49
CA ASP A 37 15.33 7.21 2.48
C ASP A 37 15.39 7.88 3.86
N TYR A 38 15.17 7.13 4.94
CA TYR A 38 15.23 7.65 6.31
C TYR A 38 16.68 7.62 6.85
N PRO A 39 17.14 8.67 7.57
CA PRO A 39 16.43 9.91 7.92
C PRO A 39 16.66 11.05 6.91
N SER A 40 17.19 10.75 5.72
CA SER A 40 17.58 11.76 4.71
C SER A 40 16.39 12.54 4.16
N LEU A 41 15.23 11.90 4.05
CA LEU A 41 13.97 12.53 3.61
C LEU A 41 13.00 12.67 4.79
N VAL A 42 12.22 13.75 4.77
CA VAL A 42 11.11 13.90 5.73
C VAL A 42 9.91 13.08 5.29
N GLU A 43 8.99 12.82 6.23
CA GLU A 43 7.78 12.00 5.99
C GLU A 43 6.98 12.42 4.75
N ALA A 44 6.77 13.73 4.57
CA ALA A 44 6.03 14.25 3.43
C ALA A 44 6.71 13.95 2.08
N GLU A 45 8.04 13.98 2.02
CA GLU A 45 8.82 13.67 0.82
C GLU A 45 8.78 12.17 0.52
N MET A 46 8.94 11.33 1.55
CA MET A 46 8.80 9.87 1.42
C MET A 46 7.41 9.49 0.92
N ILE A 47 6.35 10.05 1.52
CA ILE A 47 4.95 9.80 1.11
C ILE A 47 4.76 10.18 -0.36
N ALA A 48 5.19 11.37 -0.78
CA ALA A 48 5.06 11.81 -2.17
C ALA A 48 5.82 10.90 -3.14
N LYS A 49 7.06 10.52 -2.80
CA LYS A 49 7.90 9.62 -3.60
C LYS A 49 7.25 8.24 -3.76
N TYR A 50 6.73 7.66 -2.68
CA TYR A 50 6.14 6.32 -2.69
C TYR A 50 4.80 6.28 -3.42
N LEU A 51 3.97 7.31 -3.24
CA LEU A 51 2.74 7.45 -4.01
C LEU A 51 2.99 7.59 -5.51
N GLY A 52 4.03 8.33 -5.92
CA GLY A 52 4.43 8.40 -7.33
C GLY A 52 4.73 7.02 -7.91
N ARG A 53 5.55 6.23 -7.21
CA ARG A 53 5.86 4.84 -7.62
C ARG A 53 4.62 3.95 -7.70
N LEU A 54 3.72 4.08 -6.71
CA LEU A 54 2.51 3.28 -6.65
C LEU A 54 1.51 3.68 -7.74
N TYR A 55 1.35 4.97 -8.04
CA TYR A 55 0.48 5.42 -9.12
C TYR A 55 0.97 4.92 -10.48
N GLU A 56 2.26 5.05 -10.78
CA GLU A 56 2.84 4.48 -12.01
C GLU A 56 2.57 2.97 -12.13
N TYR A 57 2.63 2.23 -11.02
CA TYR A 57 2.30 0.80 -11.01
C TYR A 57 0.80 0.57 -11.28
N THR A 58 -0.09 1.31 -10.63
CA THR A 58 -1.55 1.16 -10.82
C THR A 58 -2.03 1.58 -12.19
N GLU A 59 -1.37 2.56 -12.84
CA GLU A 59 -1.68 2.97 -14.20
C GLU A 59 -1.33 1.87 -15.22
N LYS A 60 -0.19 1.21 -15.03
CA LYS A 60 0.22 0.05 -15.85
C LYS A 60 -0.64 -1.18 -15.59
N ASN A 61 -1.26 -1.27 -14.41
CA ASN A 61 -2.04 -2.42 -13.95
C ASN A 61 -3.43 -1.98 -13.42
N PRO A 62 -4.34 -1.51 -14.29
CA PRO A 62 -5.59 -0.84 -13.87
C PRO A 62 -6.56 -1.74 -13.09
N ASN A 63 -6.41 -3.07 -13.18
CA ASN A 63 -7.22 -4.05 -12.44
C ASN A 63 -6.41 -4.74 -11.33
N CYS A 64 -5.42 -4.05 -10.76
CA CYS A 64 -4.63 -4.61 -9.67
C CYS A 64 -5.35 -4.61 -8.32
N PHE A 65 -4.94 -5.52 -7.46
CA PHE A 65 -5.30 -5.61 -6.06
C PHE A 65 -4.07 -5.28 -5.23
N VAL A 66 -4.20 -4.30 -4.34
CA VAL A 66 -3.16 -3.95 -3.38
C VAL A 66 -3.53 -4.54 -2.02
N LEU A 67 -2.68 -5.40 -1.49
CA LEU A 67 -2.83 -6.01 -0.18
C LEU A 67 -1.77 -5.43 0.75
N CYS A 68 -2.23 -4.87 1.87
CA CYS A 68 -1.40 -4.22 2.86
C CYS A 68 -1.94 -4.52 4.26
N ASP A 69 -1.03 -4.74 5.21
CA ASP A 69 -1.40 -4.87 6.61
C ASP A 69 -1.45 -3.47 7.23
N GLU A 70 -2.46 -3.29 8.09
CA GLU A 70 -2.60 -2.06 8.87
C GLU A 70 -1.65 -2.09 10.07
N VAL A 71 -0.70 -1.15 10.10
CA VAL A 71 0.31 -1.04 11.17
C VAL A 71 -0.05 0.03 12.22
N GLY A 72 -1.18 0.73 12.06
CA GLY A 72 -1.56 1.88 12.88
C GLY A 72 -2.34 1.61 14.16
N LEU A 73 -2.80 0.37 14.40
CA LEU A 73 -3.78 0.02 15.46
C LEU A 73 -3.17 -0.32 16.83
N GLY A 74 -1.83 -0.37 16.92
CA GLY A 74 -1.10 -0.73 18.15
C GLY A 74 -0.65 0.48 18.99
N VAL A 75 0.17 0.19 20.00
CA VAL A 75 0.86 1.21 20.81
C VAL A 75 1.85 1.99 19.93
N VAL A 76 1.97 3.30 20.16
CA VAL A 76 2.94 4.15 19.44
C VAL A 76 4.37 3.72 19.79
N PRO A 77 5.22 3.38 18.81
CA PRO A 77 6.60 2.96 19.06
C PRO A 77 7.46 4.04 19.75
N LEU A 78 8.49 3.61 20.47
CA LEU A 78 9.49 4.52 21.04
C LEU A 78 10.50 4.98 19.98
N GLU A 79 10.92 4.05 19.13
CA GLU A 79 11.89 4.29 18.05
C GLU A 79 11.33 5.23 16.99
N ALA A 80 12.12 6.25 16.64
CA ALA A 80 11.69 7.30 15.71
C ALA A 80 11.39 6.75 14.31
N PHE A 81 12.20 5.80 13.83
CA PHE A 81 11.97 5.12 12.56
C PHE A 81 10.63 4.38 12.54
N GLU A 82 10.32 3.58 13.58
CA GLU A 82 9.06 2.81 13.64
C GLU A 82 7.82 3.73 13.75
N ARG A 83 7.94 4.86 14.47
CA ARG A 83 6.87 5.87 14.48
C ARG A 83 6.64 6.47 13.11
N SER A 84 7.71 6.84 12.42
CA SER A 84 7.65 7.43 11.09
C SER A 84 7.10 6.43 10.07
N TYR A 85 7.55 5.18 10.14
CA TYR A 85 7.05 4.08 9.33
C TYR A 85 5.53 3.90 9.49
N ARG A 86 5.03 3.89 10.73
CA ARG A 86 3.58 3.83 11.01
C ARG A 86 2.81 4.98 10.35
N GLU A 87 3.32 6.21 10.42
CA GLU A 87 2.65 7.37 9.80
C GLU A 87 2.70 7.31 8.27
N VAL A 88 3.86 7.00 7.69
CA VAL A 88 4.03 6.91 6.23
C VAL A 88 3.13 5.83 5.63
N VAL A 89 3.12 4.61 6.20
CA VAL A 89 2.24 3.53 5.71
C VAL A 89 0.77 3.94 5.80
N GLY A 90 0.34 4.48 6.95
CA GLY A 90 -1.04 4.92 7.14
C GLY A 90 -1.47 5.98 6.13
N ARG A 91 -0.62 6.99 5.88
CA ARG A 91 -0.90 8.05 4.91
C ARG A 91 -0.94 7.54 3.48
N VAL A 92 0.01 6.68 3.10
CA VAL A 92 0.01 6.04 1.77
C VAL A 92 -1.28 5.25 1.55
N LEU A 93 -1.72 4.47 2.54
CA LEU A 93 -2.98 3.72 2.46
C LEU A 93 -4.21 4.63 2.36
N CYS A 94 -4.25 5.73 3.11
CA CYS A 94 -5.33 6.72 2.99
C CYS A 94 -5.40 7.32 1.58
N GLU A 95 -4.26 7.69 0.99
CA GLU A 95 -4.23 8.23 -0.38
C GLU A 95 -4.66 7.16 -1.40
N LEU A 96 -4.10 5.94 -1.34
CA LEU A 96 -4.53 4.85 -2.22
C LEU A 96 -6.03 4.56 -2.10
N ALA A 97 -6.59 4.60 -0.89
CA ALA A 97 -8.02 4.38 -0.67
C ALA A 97 -8.91 5.43 -1.35
N LYS A 98 -8.45 6.69 -1.49
CA LYS A 98 -9.20 7.74 -2.20
C LYS A 98 -9.36 7.40 -3.69
N PHE A 99 -8.29 6.91 -4.33
CA PHE A 99 -8.28 6.56 -5.76
C PHE A 99 -8.83 5.16 -6.05
N SER A 100 -8.93 4.30 -5.04
CA SER A 100 -9.40 2.92 -5.19
C SER A 100 -10.91 2.85 -5.42
N ARG A 101 -11.36 2.08 -6.42
CA ARG A 101 -12.80 1.82 -6.64
C ARG A 101 -13.47 1.10 -5.47
N LYS A 102 -12.74 0.17 -4.85
CA LYS A 102 -13.18 -0.64 -3.71
C LYS A 102 -12.09 -0.69 -2.65
N VAL A 103 -12.49 -0.55 -1.39
CA VAL A 103 -11.60 -0.67 -0.24
C VAL A 103 -12.25 -1.59 0.77
N HIS A 104 -11.56 -2.66 1.11
CA HIS A 104 -11.98 -3.63 2.12
C HIS A 104 -10.95 -3.68 3.23
N ARG A 105 -11.43 -3.81 4.46
CA ARG A 105 -10.59 -4.11 5.61
C ARG A 105 -10.97 -5.48 6.14
N VAL A 106 -9.99 -6.34 6.32
CA VAL A 106 -10.21 -7.74 6.71
C VAL A 106 -9.83 -7.91 8.17
N TYR A 107 -10.77 -8.40 8.98
CA TYR A 107 -10.53 -8.78 10.37
C TYR A 107 -10.88 -10.25 10.56
N TYR A 108 -9.96 -11.07 11.06
CA TYR A 108 -10.18 -12.50 11.29
C TYR A 108 -10.77 -13.24 10.07
N GLY A 109 -10.34 -12.86 8.86
CA GLY A 109 -10.86 -13.41 7.59
C GLY A 109 -12.19 -12.82 7.12
N ILE A 110 -12.82 -11.92 7.88
CA ILE A 110 -14.08 -11.27 7.54
C ILE A 110 -13.78 -9.92 6.89
N GLY A 111 -14.15 -9.78 5.61
CA GLY A 111 -14.03 -8.53 4.86
C GLY A 111 -15.15 -7.53 5.19
N VAL A 112 -14.77 -6.35 5.65
CA VAL A 112 -15.64 -5.19 5.87
C VAL A 112 -15.44 -4.21 4.72
N VAL A 113 -16.52 -3.85 4.03
CA VAL A 113 -16.48 -2.84 2.96
C VAL A 113 -16.35 -1.45 3.59
N ILE A 114 -15.27 -0.73 3.25
CA ILE A 114 -15.07 0.67 3.62
C ILE A 114 -15.56 1.58 2.50
N LYS A 115 -15.25 1.22 1.24
CA LYS A 115 -15.62 1.95 0.04
C LYS A 115 -16.01 0.96 -1.04
N ASP A 116 -17.10 1.22 -1.76
CA ASP A 116 -17.44 0.52 -2.99
C ASP A 116 -18.22 1.46 -3.93
N GLU A 117 -17.54 1.97 -4.96
CA GLU A 117 -18.14 2.87 -5.95
C GLU A 117 -19.17 2.16 -6.86
N THR A 118 -19.21 0.83 -6.88
CA THR A 118 -20.25 0.10 -7.63
C THR A 118 -21.63 0.14 -6.96
N ASN A 119 -21.70 0.59 -5.71
CA ASN A 119 -22.97 0.79 -4.97
C ASN A 119 -23.53 2.21 -5.11
N CYS A 120 -22.86 3.11 -5.85
CA CYS A 120 -23.38 4.44 -6.17
C CYS A 120 -24.14 4.40 -7.51
N THR A 121 -25.29 3.72 -7.54
CA THR A 121 -26.30 3.87 -8.59
C THR A 121 -27.35 4.87 -8.13
N HIS A 122 -27.08 6.16 -8.35
CA HIS A 122 -28.10 7.21 -8.37
C HIS A 122 -27.88 8.10 -9.60
#